data_AF-A0A497SF31-F1
#
_entry.id   AF-A0A497SF31-F1
#
_cell.length_a   1.000
_cell.length_b   1.000
_cell.length_c   1.000
_cell.angle_alpha   90.00
_cell.angle_beta   90.00
_cell.angle_gamma   90.00
#
_symmetry.space_group_name_H-M   'P 1'
#
loop_
_entity.id
_entity.type
_entity.pdbx_description
1 polymer ?
#
loop_
_entity_poly.entity_id
_entity_poly.type
_entity_poly.pdbx_seq_one_letter_code
_entity_poly.pdbx_strand_id
1 'polypeptide(L)'
;MGLFTPFIYENKKGQKFWLHAKQRGKVTLYYFSRNPAGALKSLPKGFEVVENPHTGMPYLRKKKASGFLGIFGKKAKEEKKEES
;
A
#
# COMPACT_ATOMS: atom_id res chain seq x y z
N MET A 1 26.69 -0.46 -4.20
CA MET A 1 25.52 -1.30 -4.61
C MET A 1 24.26 -0.66 -4.04
N GLY A 2 23.40 -0.09 -4.90
CA GLY A 2 22.19 0.59 -4.46
C GLY A 2 21.16 -0.40 -3.91
N LEU A 3 20.75 -0.19 -2.66
CA LEU A 3 19.71 -0.94 -1.96
C LEU A 3 18.34 -0.64 -2.59
N PHE A 4 17.99 -1.34 -3.67
CA PHE A 4 16.62 -1.34 -4.17
C PHE A 4 15.80 -2.36 -3.38
N THR A 5 15.22 -1.92 -2.26
CA THR A 5 14.27 -2.73 -1.51
C THR A 5 12.94 -2.75 -2.26
N PRO A 6 12.47 -3.90 -2.74
CA PRO A 6 11.16 -3.99 -3.38
C PRO A 6 10.05 -3.76 -2.34
N PHE A 7 8.86 -3.38 -2.80
CA PHE A 7 7.70 -3.27 -1.93
C PHE A 7 7.24 -4.65 -1.49
N ILE A 8 7.24 -4.89 -0.17
CA ILE A 8 6.83 -6.14 0.46
C ILE A 8 5.62 -5.89 1.34
N TYR A 9 4.62 -6.75 1.22
CA TYR A 9 3.47 -6.82 2.10
C TYR A 9 3.46 -8.16 2.81
N GLU A 10 3.35 -8.14 4.13
CA GLU A 10 3.14 -9.32 4.94
C GLU A 10 1.67 -9.42 5.32
N ASN A 11 1.03 -10.52 4.98
CA ASN A 11 -0.37 -10.74 5.35
C ASN A 11 -0.50 -11.17 6.82
N LYS A 12 -1.73 -11.23 7.33
CA LYS A 12 -2.01 -11.71 8.70
C LYS A 12 -1.53 -13.14 8.99
N LYS A 13 -1.23 -13.93 7.96
CA LYS A 13 -0.71 -15.30 8.07
C LYS A 13 0.83 -15.37 8.04
N GLY A 14 1.53 -14.24 8.04
CA GLY A 14 3.00 -14.19 7.98
C GLY A 14 3.59 -14.49 6.60
N GLN A 15 2.77 -14.50 5.54
CA GLN A 15 3.23 -14.73 4.17
C GLN A 15 3.61 -13.40 3.51
N LYS A 16 4.79 -13.39 2.88
CA LYS A 16 5.33 -12.23 2.19
C LYS A 16 4.93 -12.23 0.73
N PHE A 17 4.47 -11.07 0.28
CA PHE A 17 4.10 -10.82 -1.10
C PHE A 17 4.78 -9.56 -1.60
N TRP A 18 5.31 -9.64 -2.80
CA TRP A 18 5.93 -8.54 -3.51
C TRP A 18 4.95 -7.98 -4.53
N LEU A 19 4.96 -6.66 -4.70
CA LEU A 19 4.12 -5.98 -5.68
C LEU A 19 4.74 -6.03 -7.07
N HIS A 20 3.95 -6.36 -8.08
CA HIS A 20 4.35 -6.41 -9.50
C HIS A 20 3.41 -5.57 -10.36
N ALA A 21 3.89 -5.18 -11.53
CA ALA A 21 3.09 -4.58 -12.59
C ALA A 21 3.30 -5.33 -13.89
N LYS A 22 2.20 -5.57 -14.61
CA LYS A 22 2.22 -6.14 -15.95
C LYS A 22 1.38 -5.28 -16.89
N GLN A 23 1.98 -4.85 -17.98
CA GLN A 23 1.26 -4.14 -19.03
C GLN A 23 0.44 -5.13 -19.87
N ARG A 24 -0.85 -4.84 -20.03
CA ARG A 24 -1.81 -5.59 -20.84
C ARG A 24 -2.44 -4.61 -21.82
N GLY A 25 -1.81 -4.45 -22.99
CA GLY A 25 -2.19 -3.43 -23.96
C GLY A 25 -2.07 -2.02 -23.35
N LYS A 26 -3.22 -1.32 -23.26
CA LYS A 26 -3.31 0.04 -22.69
C LYS A 26 -3.47 0.08 -21.16
N VAL A 27 -3.59 -1.08 -20.49
CA VAL A 27 -3.88 -1.17 -19.05
C VAL A 27 -2.67 -1.73 -18.30
N THR A 28 -2.31 -1.12 -17.17
CA THR A 28 -1.33 -1.67 -16.23
C THR A 28 -2.04 -2.46 -15.15
N LEU A 29 -1.84 -3.77 -15.14
CA LEU A 29 -2.34 -4.66 -14.08
C LEU A 29 -1.31 -4.72 -12.97
N TYR A 30 -1.69 -4.27 -11.77
CA TYR A 30 -0.89 -4.42 -10.58
C TYR A 30 -1.36 -5.63 -9.77
N TYR A 31 -0.42 -6.46 -9.31
CA TYR A 31 -0.75 -7.71 -8.60
C TYR A 31 0.36 -8.08 -7.61
N PHE A 32 0.01 -8.89 -6.62
CA PHE A 32 0.94 -9.41 -5.63
C PHE A 32 1.36 -10.84 -5.97
N SER A 33 2.64 -11.15 -5.77
CA SER A 33 3.25 -12.47 -6.02
C SER A 33 4.25 -12.82 -4.93
N ARG A 34 4.54 -14.10 -4.75
CA ARG A 34 5.59 -14.58 -3.82
C ARG A 34 7.00 -14.50 -4.42
N ASN A 35 7.14 -14.10 -5.68
CA ASN A 35 8.43 -13.93 -6.33
C ASN A 35 8.94 -12.50 -6.13
N PRO A 36 10.14 -12.28 -5.56
CA PRO A 36 10.74 -10.95 -5.44
C PRO A 36 11.27 -10.39 -6.78
N ALA A 37 11.52 -11.24 -7.79
CA ALA A 37 12.15 -10.83 -9.04
C ALA A 37 11.24 -9.95 -9.90
N GLY A 38 11.67 -8.73 -10.19
CA GLY A 38 10.88 -7.77 -10.98
C GLY A 38 9.83 -7.00 -10.17
N ALA A 39 9.88 -7.09 -8.84
CA ALA A 39 8.97 -6.36 -7.97
C ALA A 39 9.16 -4.84 -8.08
N LEU A 40 8.05 -4.12 -7.97
CA LEU A 40 8.01 -2.68 -7.90
C LEU A 40 8.63 -2.18 -6.60
N LYS A 41 9.21 -0.98 -6.67
CA LYS A 41 9.84 -0.31 -5.54
C LYS A 41 8.83 0.32 -4.58
N SER A 42 7.66 0.72 -5.09
CA SER A 42 6.67 1.45 -4.32
C SER A 42 5.25 1.22 -4.82
N LEU A 43 4.29 1.53 -3.94
CA LEU A 43 2.87 1.51 -4.22
C LEU A 43 2.49 2.67 -5.16
N PRO A 44 1.73 2.43 -6.24
CA PRO A 44 1.25 3.50 -7.12
C PRO A 44 0.36 4.50 -6.37
N LYS A 45 0.48 5.79 -6.71
CA LYS A 45 -0.33 6.86 -6.09
C LYS A 45 -1.83 6.60 -6.33
N GLY A 46 -2.64 6.79 -5.29
CA GLY A 46 -4.09 6.60 -5.37
C GLY A 46 -4.55 5.15 -5.25
N PHE A 47 -3.64 4.23 -4.92
CA PHE A 47 -3.98 2.85 -4.55
C PHE A 47 -3.65 2.59 -3.08
N GLU A 48 -4.35 1.65 -2.50
CA GLU A 48 -4.11 1.11 -1.17
C GLU A 48 -4.06 -0.42 -1.24
N VAL A 49 -3.26 -1.04 -0.37
CA VAL A 49 -3.19 -2.51 -0.25
C VAL A 49 -4.26 -2.97 0.72
N VAL A 50 -5.06 -3.94 0.29
CA VAL A 50 -6.10 -4.58 1.11
C VAL A 50 -5.86 -6.08 1.08
N GLU A 51 -5.99 -6.73 2.24
CA GLU A 51 -5.94 -8.18 2.36
C GLU A 51 -7.35 -8.77 2.29
N ASN A 52 -7.57 -9.78 1.45
CA ASN A 52 -8.82 -10.53 1.47
C ASN A 52 -8.91 -11.35 2.78
N PRO A 53 -9.91 -11.14 3.65
CA PRO A 53 -10.00 -11.81 4.94
C PRO A 53 -10.14 -13.34 4.84
N HIS A 54 -10.72 -13.85 3.76
CA HIS A 54 -10.94 -15.29 3.60
C HIS A 54 -9.69 -16.03 3.09
N THR A 55 -9.01 -15.47 2.08
CA THR A 55 -7.85 -16.12 1.45
C THR A 55 -6.52 -15.68 2.07
N GLY A 56 -6.45 -14.46 2.62
CA GLY A 56 -5.21 -13.81 3.02
C GLY A 56 -4.42 -13.24 1.84
N MET A 57 -5.03 -13.13 0.65
CA MET A 57 -4.37 -12.63 -0.55
C MET A 57 -4.42 -11.10 -0.60
N PRO A 58 -3.27 -10.41 -0.67
CA PRO A 58 -3.24 -8.96 -0.84
C PRO A 58 -3.60 -8.55 -2.26
N TYR A 59 -4.39 -7.49 -2.37
CA TYR A 59 -4.78 -6.89 -3.64
C TYR A 59 -4.79 -5.36 -3.53
N LEU A 60 -4.72 -4.69 -4.67
CA LEU A 60 -4.79 -3.25 -4.73
C LEU A 60 -6.21 -2.77 -4.93
N ARG A 61 -6.61 -1.79 -4.13
CA ARG A 61 -7.86 -1.06 -4.28
C ARG A 61 -7.55 0.39 -4.62
N LYS A 62 -8.32 0.99 -5.52
CA LYS A 62 -8.26 2.45 -5.71
C LYS A 62 -8.72 3.11 -4.42
N LYS A 63 -7.87 3.96 -3.84
CA LYS A 63 -8.25 4.84 -2.75
C LYS A 63 -9.32 5.77 -3.32
N LYS A 64 -10.56 5.67 -2.85
CA LYS A 64 -11.58 6.66 -3.20
C LYS A 64 -11.02 8.00 -2.76
N ALA A 65 -10.77 8.91 -3.70
CA ALA A 65 -10.44 10.28 -3.34
C ALA A 65 -11.65 10.80 -2.55
N SER A 66 -11.51 10.93 -1.24
CA SER A 66 -12.49 11.55 -0.35
C SER A 66 -12.55 13.04 -0.67
N GLY A 67 -13.01 13.39 -1.87
CA GLY A 67 -13.02 14.73 -2.42
C GLY A 67 -14.17 15.61 -1.93
N PHE A 68 -14.84 15.29 -0.81
CA PHE A 68 -15.92 16.15 -0.30
C PHE A 68 -16.14 16.15 1.22
N LEU A 69 -15.26 15.55 2.04
CA LEU A 69 -15.47 15.54 3.50
C LEU A 69 -14.18 15.83 4.28
N GLY A 70 -13.55 16.97 3.94
CA GLY A 70 -12.37 17.49 4.65
C GLY A 70 -12.58 18.85 5.32
N ILE A 71 -13.76 19.46 5.23
CA ILE A 71 -14.06 20.74 5.91
C ILE A 71 -14.52 20.53 7.37
N PHE A 72 -14.74 19.28 7.83
CA PHE A 72 -15.12 18.98 9.21
C PHE A 72 -14.30 17.80 9.73
N GLY A 73 -13.19 18.08 10.40
CA GLY A 73 -12.25 17.02 10.79
C GLY A 73 -11.15 17.42 11.77
N LYS A 74 -11.53 18.10 12.86
CA LYS A 74 -10.84 18.05 14.17
C LYS A 74 -9.54 18.85 14.34
N LYS A 75 -9.73 20.09 14.80
CA LYS A 75 -8.97 20.70 15.90
C LYS A 75 -9.02 19.75 17.12
N ALA A 76 -7.86 19.30 17.59
CA ALA A 76 -7.53 18.89 18.97
C ALA A 76 -6.00 18.73 18.96
N LYS A 77 -5.20 19.76 19.26
CA LYS A 77 -4.82 20.24 20.60
C LYS A 77 -4.41 19.10 21.53
N GLU A 78 -3.11 18.86 21.60
CA GLU A 78 -2.41 18.61 22.86
C GLU A 78 -0.93 19.01 22.69
N GLU A 79 -0.65 20.29 22.94
CA GLU A 79 0.48 20.67 23.79
C GLU A 79 0.25 19.98 25.16
N LYS A 80 1.23 19.48 25.94
CA LYS A 80 2.54 20.05 26.28
C LYS A 80 3.26 19.13 27.29
N LYS A 81 4.58 19.33 27.41
CA LYS A 81 5.52 19.01 28.53
C LYS A 81 6.02 17.56 28.63
N GLU A 82 7.28 17.29 28.95
CA GLU A 82 8.15 18.01 29.90
C GLU A 82 9.65 17.65 29.70
N GLU A 83 10.54 18.65 29.81
CA GLU A 83 11.93 18.69 30.35
C GLU A 83 12.55 19.99 29.80
N SER A 84 12.94 21.00 30.58
CA SER A 84 13.49 21.06 31.95
C SER A 84 12.95 22.24 32.76
#